data_AF-A0A419K7A5-F1
#
_entry.id   AF-A0A419K7A5-F1
#
_cell.length_a   1.000
_cell.length_b   1.000
_cell.length_c   1.000
_cell.angle_alpha   90.00
_cell.angle_beta   90.00
_cell.angle_gamma   90.00
#
_symmetry.space_group_name_H-M   'P 1'
#
loop_
_entity.id
_entity.type
_entity.pdbx_description
1 polymer ?
#
loop_
_entity_poly.entity_id
_entity_poly.type
_entity_poly.pdbx_seq_one_letter_code
_entity_poly.pdbx_strand_id
1 'polypeptide(L)'
;MVEKRTLIFASIAILIWAVLASNIAVYFYFQNMTYKEQNIESQQSQTKIAADYNESIVKYNTLLSEYSKLYGNYSFPLNINFTSLTKELGKLIVNLRGNYSILTKQKDLNETYQTLWDNYLKLSEEGNITREKFGELLNEYYELFNLLALRELNEILSETVTLTVNICIEYKNGTLEWHNKTEVPAGSTLFQLTCKIANITYTYYPTIKPGHILVNCINGENSTNNWYWLWYYRSENKKHELKDQWDAMLGC
;
A
#
# COMPACT_ATOMS: atom_id res chain seq x y z
N MET A 1 29.04 60.68 -48.22
CA MET A 1 29.51 59.27 -48.16
C MET A 1 29.27 58.62 -46.78
N VAL A 2 29.21 59.41 -45.69
CA VAL A 2 29.00 58.92 -44.31
C VAL A 2 27.58 58.38 -44.08
N GLU A 3 26.53 59.06 -44.57
CA GLU A 3 25.12 58.65 -44.37
C GLU A 3 24.77 57.25 -44.88
N LYS A 4 25.30 56.83 -46.04
CA LYS A 4 25.06 55.48 -46.58
C LYS A 4 25.66 54.39 -45.69
N ARG A 5 26.82 54.65 -45.06
CA ARG A 5 27.46 53.69 -44.15
C ARG A 5 26.68 53.58 -42.84
N THR A 6 26.21 54.70 -42.29
CA THR A 6 25.41 54.73 -41.07
C THR A 6 24.09 53.98 -41.22
N LEU A 7 23.41 54.15 -42.36
CA LEU A 7 22.19 53.39 -42.70
C LEU A 7 22.44 51.89 -42.76
N ILE A 8 23.53 51.45 -43.42
CA ILE A 8 23.89 50.03 -43.51
C ILE A 8 24.14 49.42 -42.12
N PHE A 9 24.90 50.11 -41.26
CA PHE A 9 25.15 49.61 -39.89
C PHE A 9 23.88 49.57 -39.04
N ALA A 10 23.00 50.56 -39.17
CA ALA A 10 21.70 50.55 -38.49
C ALA A 10 20.81 49.39 -38.96
N SER A 11 20.76 49.12 -40.27
CA SER A 11 20.01 47.98 -40.82
C SER A 11 20.56 46.64 -40.34
N ILE A 12 21.88 46.47 -40.28
CA ILE A 12 22.53 45.26 -39.77
C ILE A 12 22.23 45.08 -38.27
N ALA A 13 22.31 46.16 -37.48
CA ALA A 13 22.00 46.12 -36.06
C ALA A 13 20.55 45.70 -35.80
N ILE A 14 19.59 46.22 -36.59
CA ILE A 14 18.17 45.84 -36.51
C ILE A 14 17.97 44.38 -36.90
N LEU A 15 18.66 43.90 -37.94
CA LEU A 15 18.62 42.49 -38.36
C LEU A 15 19.13 41.56 -37.26
N ILE A 16 20.27 41.89 -36.64
CA ILE A 16 20.83 41.13 -35.52
C ILE A 16 19.85 41.13 -34.35
N TRP A 17 19.27 42.29 -34.02
CA TRP A 17 18.27 42.40 -32.96
C TRP A 17 17.03 41.56 -33.25
N ALA A 18 16.52 41.58 -34.47
CA ALA A 18 15.36 40.80 -34.88
C ALA A 18 15.64 39.29 -34.77
N VAL A 19 16.80 38.82 -35.24
CA VAL A 19 17.19 37.40 -35.14
C VAL A 19 17.35 36.97 -33.68
N LEU A 20 17.98 37.78 -32.84
CA LEU A 20 18.10 37.51 -31.41
C LEU A 20 16.74 37.48 -30.72
N ALA A 21 15.88 38.47 -30.96
CA ALA A 21 14.54 38.53 -30.40
C ALA A 21 13.68 37.34 -30.84
N SER A 22 13.76 36.94 -32.11
CA SER A 22 13.05 35.76 -32.64
C SER A 22 13.55 34.45 -32.00
N ASN A 23 14.86 34.26 -31.86
CA ASN A 23 15.41 33.07 -31.21
C ASN A 23 15.00 32.98 -29.73
N ILE A 24 15.01 34.11 -29.01
CA ILE A 24 14.54 34.17 -27.62
C ILE A 24 13.04 33.87 -27.53
N ALA A 25 12.23 34.41 -28.45
CA ALA A 25 10.78 34.16 -28.48
C ALA A 25 10.47 32.67 -28.76
N VAL A 26 11.19 32.04 -29.69
CA VAL A 26 11.05 30.61 -29.98
C VAL A 26 11.43 29.77 -28.77
N TYR A 27 12.53 30.10 -28.07
CA TYR A 27 12.94 29.40 -26.86
C TYR A 27 11.88 29.47 -25.75
N PHE A 28 11.34 30.66 -25.47
CA PHE A 28 10.29 30.81 -24.46
C PHE A 28 8.96 30.15 -24.87
N TYR A 29 8.61 30.17 -26.15
CA TYR A 29 7.45 29.45 -26.66
C TYR A 29 7.59 27.95 -26.44
N PHE A 30 8.75 27.37 -26.77
CA PHE A 30 9.01 25.95 -26.59
C PHE A 30 8.99 25.56 -25.11
N GLN A 31 9.63 26.33 -24.23
CA GLN A 31 9.55 26.10 -22.78
C GLN A 31 8.11 26.15 -22.28
N ASN A 32 7.33 27.16 -22.67
CA ASN A 32 5.95 27.29 -22.24
C ASN A 32 5.07 26.12 -22.72
N MET A 33 5.32 25.58 -23.92
CA MET A 33 4.66 24.37 -24.40
C MET A 33 4.99 23.17 -23.51
N THR A 34 6.26 22.96 -23.18
CA THR A 34 6.69 21.88 -22.27
C THR A 34 6.06 22.02 -20.88
N TYR A 35 6.03 23.23 -20.30
CA TYR A 35 5.40 23.46 -18.99
C TYR A 35 3.88 23.21 -19.03
N LYS A 36 3.21 23.59 -20.12
CA LYS A 36 1.78 23.30 -20.29
C LYS A 36 1.52 21.80 -20.37
N GLU A 37 2.35 21.09 -21.12
CA GLU A 37 2.25 19.63 -21.25
C GLU A 37 2.46 18.94 -19.91
N GLN A 38 3.50 19.30 -19.15
CA GLN A 38 3.75 18.78 -17.80
C GLN A 38 2.59 19.07 -16.82
N ASN A 39 1.99 20.26 -16.90
CA ASN A 39 0.84 20.60 -16.06
C ASN A 39 -0.40 19.79 -16.44
N ILE A 40 -0.64 19.57 -17.74
CA ILE A 40 -1.74 18.72 -18.22
C ILE A 40 -1.54 17.28 -17.76
N GLU A 41 -0.34 16.72 -17.92
CA GLU A 41 0.01 15.37 -17.46
C GLU A 41 -0.16 15.23 -15.93
N SER A 42 0.34 16.21 -15.17
CA SER A 42 0.18 16.25 -13.72
C SER A 42 -1.30 16.30 -13.32
N GLN A 43 -2.10 17.16 -13.97
CA GLN A 43 -3.54 17.26 -13.71
C GLN A 43 -4.30 15.98 -14.09
N GLN A 44 -3.94 15.34 -15.20
CA GLN A 44 -4.50 14.05 -15.61
C GLN A 44 -4.18 12.96 -14.59
N SER A 45 -2.94 12.89 -14.11
CA SER A 45 -2.53 11.92 -13.08
C SER A 45 -3.34 12.09 -11.78
N GLN A 46 -3.53 13.33 -11.32
CA GLN A 46 -4.33 13.61 -10.13
C GLN A 46 -5.81 13.26 -10.33
N THR A 47 -6.35 13.55 -11.51
CA THR A 47 -7.74 13.22 -11.85
C THR A 47 -7.95 11.70 -11.87
N LYS A 48 -6.98 10.96 -12.42
CA LYS A 48 -6.98 9.50 -12.42
C LYS A 48 -6.98 8.95 -10.99
N ILE A 49 -6.06 9.41 -10.13
CA ILE A 49 -6.00 8.98 -8.72
C ILE A 49 -7.32 9.26 -8.01
N ALA A 50 -7.91 10.44 -8.21
CA ALA A 50 -9.18 10.79 -7.58
C ALA A 50 -10.32 9.86 -8.05
N ALA A 51 -10.33 9.50 -9.33
CA ALA A 51 -11.29 8.54 -9.88
C ALA A 51 -11.08 7.13 -9.30
N ASP A 52 -9.84 6.63 -9.30
CA ASP A 52 -9.48 5.30 -8.79
C ASP A 52 -9.76 5.19 -7.27
N TYR A 53 -9.45 6.24 -6.51
CA TYR A 53 -9.78 6.34 -5.08
C TYR A 53 -11.29 6.32 -4.86
N ASN A 54 -12.06 7.12 -5.63
CA ASN A 54 -13.50 7.14 -5.51
C ASN A 54 -14.12 5.77 -5.86
N GLU A 55 -13.59 5.08 -6.86
CA GLU A 55 -13.98 3.71 -7.20
C GLU A 55 -13.71 2.74 -6.03
N SER A 56 -12.51 2.78 -5.44
CA SER A 56 -12.16 1.95 -4.28
C SER A 56 -13.06 2.21 -3.06
N ILE A 57 -13.39 3.48 -2.79
CA ILE A 57 -14.31 3.86 -1.70
C ILE A 57 -15.73 3.38 -1.97
N VAL A 58 -16.22 3.43 -3.21
CA VAL A 58 -17.54 2.89 -3.56
C VAL A 58 -17.60 1.38 -3.32
N LYS A 59 -16.56 0.63 -3.71
CA LYS A 59 -16.45 -0.82 -3.43
C LYS A 59 -16.46 -1.09 -1.93
N TYR A 60 -15.61 -0.39 -1.17
CA TYR A 60 -15.51 -0.51 0.28
C TYR A 60 -16.86 -0.23 0.96
N ASN A 61 -17.52 0.88 0.64
CA ASN A 61 -18.80 1.25 1.24
C ASN A 61 -19.91 0.23 0.92
N THR A 62 -19.90 -0.32 -0.29
CA THR A 62 -20.87 -1.35 -0.70
C THR A 62 -20.70 -2.61 0.14
N LEU A 63 -19.47 -3.16 0.20
CA LEU A 63 -19.18 -4.36 0.99
C LEU A 63 -19.35 -4.13 2.49
N LEU A 64 -18.97 -2.96 3.01
CA LEU A 64 -19.17 -2.59 4.40
C LEU A 64 -20.65 -2.51 4.76
N SER A 65 -21.49 -2.00 3.86
CA SER A 65 -22.95 -1.95 4.06
C SER A 65 -23.55 -3.35 4.14
N GLU A 66 -23.18 -4.24 3.22
CA GLU A 66 -23.61 -5.64 3.22
C GLU A 66 -23.14 -6.36 4.50
N TYR A 67 -21.88 -6.17 4.88
CA TYR A 67 -21.32 -6.68 6.13
C TYR A 67 -22.07 -6.16 7.35
N SER A 68 -22.32 -4.85 7.43
CA SER A 68 -22.99 -4.22 8.57
C SER A 68 -24.40 -4.76 8.76
N LYS A 69 -25.11 -5.03 7.66
CA LYS A 69 -26.43 -5.68 7.69
C LYS A 69 -26.34 -7.09 8.28
N LEU A 70 -25.35 -7.89 7.87
CA LEU A 70 -25.12 -9.22 8.41
C LEU A 70 -24.71 -9.18 9.88
N TYR A 71 -23.78 -8.29 10.23
CA TYR A 71 -23.28 -8.09 11.58
C TYR A 71 -24.38 -7.63 12.55
N GLY A 72 -25.30 -6.79 12.08
CA GLY A 72 -26.48 -6.39 12.85
C GLY A 72 -27.35 -7.59 13.25
N ASN A 73 -27.63 -8.48 12.29
CA ASN A 73 -28.37 -9.73 12.54
C ASN A 73 -27.64 -10.68 13.48
N TYR A 74 -26.31 -10.73 13.40
CA TYR A 74 -25.46 -11.51 14.31
C TYR A 74 -25.43 -10.96 15.74
N SER A 75 -25.36 -9.62 15.87
CA SER A 75 -25.25 -8.95 17.17
C SER A 75 -26.57 -8.99 17.94
N PHE A 76 -27.69 -8.84 17.24
CA PHE A 76 -29.04 -8.79 17.80
C PHE A 76 -29.94 -9.88 17.18
N PRO A 77 -29.72 -11.16 17.50
CA PRO A 77 -30.43 -12.26 16.87
C PRO A 77 -31.86 -12.36 17.40
N LEU A 78 -32.83 -11.78 16.68
CA LEU A 78 -34.26 -11.95 16.95
C LEU A 78 -34.75 -13.28 16.35
N ASN A 79 -34.57 -14.39 17.05
CA ASN A 79 -34.94 -15.76 16.60
C ASN A 79 -34.29 -16.20 15.28
N ILE A 80 -33.10 -15.66 14.97
CA ILE A 80 -32.39 -15.96 13.72
C ILE A 80 -31.58 -17.24 13.88
N ASN A 81 -31.77 -18.19 12.97
CA ASN A 81 -30.91 -19.35 12.84
C ASN A 81 -29.61 -18.93 12.12
N PHE A 82 -28.45 -19.15 12.74
CA PHE A 82 -27.13 -18.85 12.14
C PHE A 82 -26.90 -19.56 10.81
N THR A 83 -27.51 -20.73 10.60
CA THR A 83 -27.53 -21.44 9.30
C THR A 83 -28.09 -20.59 8.17
N SER A 84 -29.07 -19.73 8.46
CA SER A 84 -29.60 -18.76 7.49
C SER A 84 -28.58 -17.66 7.19
N LEU A 85 -27.89 -17.18 8.21
CA LEU A 85 -26.86 -16.14 8.07
C LEU A 85 -25.63 -16.62 7.30
N THR A 86 -25.31 -17.91 7.35
CA THR A 86 -24.22 -18.53 6.57
C THR A 86 -24.42 -18.34 5.07
N LYS A 87 -25.66 -18.33 4.57
CA LYS A 87 -25.93 -18.05 3.15
C LYS A 87 -25.54 -16.61 2.78
N GLU A 88 -25.86 -15.65 3.64
CA GLU A 88 -25.49 -14.25 3.44
C GLU A 88 -23.98 -14.03 3.57
N LEU A 89 -23.33 -14.73 4.50
CA LEU A 89 -21.87 -14.72 4.62
C LEU A 89 -21.19 -15.29 3.37
N GLY A 90 -21.71 -16.37 2.80
CA GLY A 90 -21.18 -16.93 1.54
C GLY A 90 -21.22 -15.93 0.39
N LYS A 91 -22.30 -15.14 0.27
CA LYS A 91 -22.39 -14.06 -0.72
C LYS A 91 -21.32 -13.00 -0.50
N LEU A 92 -21.11 -12.58 0.75
CA LEU A 92 -20.06 -11.63 1.09
C LEU A 92 -18.67 -12.13 0.68
N ILE A 93 -18.34 -13.39 0.97
CA ILE A 93 -17.04 -13.97 0.62
C ILE A 93 -16.85 -14.04 -0.91
N VAL A 94 -17.89 -14.40 -1.67
CA VAL A 94 -17.83 -14.38 -3.15
C VAL A 94 -17.68 -12.95 -3.67
N ASN A 95 -18.45 -12.00 -3.14
CA ASN A 95 -18.36 -10.59 -3.49
C ASN A 95 -16.96 -10.03 -3.21
N LEU A 96 -16.34 -10.44 -2.10
CA LEU A 96 -14.98 -10.02 -1.77
C LEU A 96 -13.97 -10.39 -2.87
N ARG A 97 -14.03 -11.63 -3.36
CA ARG A 97 -13.18 -12.10 -4.48
C ARG A 97 -13.47 -11.36 -5.78
N GLY A 98 -14.74 -11.10 -6.06
CA GLY A 98 -15.15 -10.39 -7.27
C GLY A 98 -14.70 -8.93 -7.32
N ASN A 99 -14.60 -8.27 -6.15
CA ASN A 99 -14.27 -6.83 -6.07
C ASN A 99 -12.78 -6.55 -5.96
N TYR A 100 -11.99 -7.44 -5.37
CA TYR A 100 -10.56 -7.19 -5.10
C TYR A 100 -9.64 -8.03 -5.98
N SER A 101 -9.21 -7.44 -7.10
CA SER A 101 -8.28 -8.07 -8.04
C SER A 101 -6.92 -8.44 -7.42
N ILE A 102 -6.53 -7.78 -6.32
CA ILE A 102 -5.29 -8.03 -5.59
C ILE A 102 -5.15 -9.47 -5.09
N LEU A 103 -6.28 -10.16 -4.86
CA LEU A 103 -6.31 -11.59 -4.52
C LEU A 103 -5.73 -12.47 -5.62
N THR A 104 -5.73 -12.02 -6.88
CA THR A 104 -5.11 -12.76 -7.99
C THR A 104 -3.62 -12.43 -8.15
N LYS A 105 -3.17 -11.30 -7.60
CA LYS A 105 -1.79 -10.79 -7.73
C LYS A 105 -0.91 -11.22 -6.55
N GLN A 106 -1.47 -11.28 -5.34
CA GLN A 106 -0.73 -11.51 -4.10
C GLN A 106 -1.05 -12.90 -3.54
N LYS A 107 -0.05 -13.78 -3.57
CA LYS A 107 -0.17 -15.20 -3.21
C LYS A 107 -0.60 -15.39 -1.75
N ASP A 108 -0.03 -14.63 -0.83
CA ASP A 108 -0.34 -14.64 0.59
C ASP A 108 -1.80 -14.24 0.88
N LEU A 109 -2.28 -13.16 0.28
CA LEU A 109 -3.68 -12.75 0.42
C LEU A 109 -4.64 -13.77 -0.19
N ASN A 110 -4.26 -14.39 -1.31
CA ASN A 110 -5.03 -15.48 -1.90
C ASN A 110 -5.11 -16.68 -0.97
N GLU A 111 -4.00 -17.09 -0.34
CA GLU A 111 -3.97 -18.22 0.60
C GLU A 111 -4.89 -17.98 1.80
N THR A 112 -4.94 -16.75 2.32
CA THR A 112 -5.90 -16.38 3.38
C THR A 112 -7.34 -16.41 2.89
N TYR A 113 -7.61 -15.94 1.67
CA TYR A 113 -8.94 -16.07 1.07
C TYR A 113 -9.36 -17.54 0.92
N GLN A 114 -8.48 -18.41 0.44
CA GLN A 114 -8.77 -19.85 0.32
C GLN A 114 -9.04 -20.46 1.70
N THR A 115 -8.26 -20.09 2.71
CA THR A 115 -8.48 -20.55 4.09
C THR A 115 -9.85 -20.12 4.63
N LEU A 116 -10.23 -18.85 4.43
CA LEU A 116 -11.56 -18.34 4.78
C LEU A 116 -12.67 -19.10 4.04
N TRP A 117 -12.48 -19.37 2.75
CA TRP A 117 -13.43 -20.11 1.94
C TRP A 117 -13.58 -21.58 2.40
N ASP A 118 -12.48 -22.24 2.73
CA ASP A 118 -12.48 -23.61 3.24
C ASP A 118 -13.16 -23.71 4.62
N ASN A 119 -12.89 -22.74 5.51
CA ASN A 119 -13.56 -22.62 6.80
C ASN A 119 -15.06 -22.41 6.64
N TYR A 120 -15.46 -21.56 5.68
CA TYR A 120 -16.85 -21.36 5.31
C TYR A 120 -17.52 -22.65 4.83
N LEU A 121 -16.89 -23.39 3.91
CA LEU A 121 -17.44 -24.64 3.38
C LEU A 121 -17.64 -25.66 4.50
N LYS A 122 -16.62 -25.89 5.34
CA LYS A 122 -16.70 -26.79 6.49
C LYS A 122 -17.86 -26.42 7.42
N LEU A 123 -17.98 -25.14 7.77
CA LEU A 123 -19.05 -24.66 8.65
C LEU A 123 -20.44 -24.85 8.03
N SER A 124 -20.56 -24.65 6.72
CA SER A 124 -21.82 -24.83 5.99
C SER A 124 -22.30 -26.28 5.94
N GLU A 125 -21.38 -27.25 5.99
CA GLU A 125 -21.67 -28.69 5.98
C GLU A 125 -22.10 -29.24 7.35
N GLU A 126 -21.69 -28.60 8.45
CA GLU A 126 -21.99 -29.05 9.82
C GLU A 126 -23.48 -28.99 10.20
N GLY A 127 -24.30 -28.21 9.50
CA GLY A 127 -25.76 -28.13 9.63
C GLY A 127 -26.31 -27.51 10.93
N ASN A 128 -25.57 -27.57 12.05
CA ASN A 128 -25.92 -26.92 13.32
C ASN A 128 -24.85 -25.89 13.71
N ILE A 129 -24.99 -24.68 13.17
CA ILE A 129 -23.99 -23.61 13.32
C ILE A 129 -24.25 -22.85 14.62
N THR A 130 -23.28 -22.86 15.52
CA THR A 130 -23.34 -22.07 16.76
C THR A 130 -23.00 -20.60 16.49
N ARG A 131 -23.39 -19.73 17.44
CA ARG A 131 -23.09 -18.30 17.37
C ARG A 131 -21.59 -18.05 17.31
N GLU A 132 -20.84 -18.79 18.11
CA GLU A 132 -19.39 -18.63 18.28
C GLU A 132 -18.68 -18.96 16.97
N LYS A 133 -18.95 -20.13 16.39
CA LYS A 133 -18.34 -20.55 15.10
C LYS A 133 -18.68 -19.58 13.97
N PHE A 134 -19.92 -19.10 13.91
CA PHE A 134 -20.30 -18.09 12.93
C PHE A 134 -19.57 -16.75 13.17
N GLY A 135 -19.45 -16.33 14.43
CA GLY A 135 -18.76 -15.11 14.82
C GLY A 135 -17.26 -15.13 14.49
N GLU A 136 -16.60 -16.27 14.67
CA GLU A 136 -15.20 -16.49 14.27
C GLU A 136 -15.02 -16.26 12.77
N LEU A 137 -15.84 -16.93 11.95
CA LEU A 137 -15.78 -16.80 10.50
C LEU A 137 -16.15 -15.38 10.00
N LEU A 138 -17.11 -14.73 10.67
CA LEU A 138 -17.47 -13.34 10.38
C LEU A 138 -16.32 -12.39 10.69
N ASN A 139 -15.55 -12.65 11.75
CA ASN A 139 -14.35 -11.88 12.09
C ASN A 139 -13.22 -12.13 11.07
N GLU A 140 -12.97 -13.38 10.67
CA GLU A 140 -11.99 -13.70 9.62
C GLU A 140 -12.31 -12.95 8.31
N TYR A 141 -13.58 -12.94 7.90
CA TYR A 141 -14.03 -12.15 6.75
C TYR A 141 -13.71 -10.66 6.93
N TYR A 142 -14.07 -10.08 8.09
CA TYR A 142 -13.88 -8.65 8.35
C TYR A 142 -12.39 -8.26 8.33
N GLU A 143 -11.52 -9.07 8.93
CA GLU A 143 -10.08 -8.82 8.92
C GLU A 143 -9.52 -8.86 7.49
N LEU A 144 -9.88 -9.87 6.69
CA LEU A 144 -9.43 -9.96 5.29
C LEU A 144 -9.99 -8.81 4.45
N PHE A 145 -11.27 -8.47 4.61
CA PHE A 145 -11.92 -7.36 3.92
C PHE A 145 -11.19 -6.03 4.14
N ASN A 146 -10.92 -5.67 5.40
CA ASN A 146 -10.22 -4.42 5.70
C ASN A 146 -8.79 -4.42 5.16
N LEU A 147 -8.09 -5.56 5.23
CA LEU A 147 -6.75 -5.66 4.66
C LEU A 147 -6.78 -5.45 3.15
N LEU A 148 -7.72 -6.08 2.43
CA LEU A 148 -7.83 -5.92 0.98
C LEU A 148 -8.16 -4.48 0.58
N ALA A 149 -9.08 -3.83 1.29
CA ALA A 149 -9.41 -2.42 1.08
C ALA A 149 -8.19 -1.52 1.30
N LEU A 150 -7.45 -1.71 2.39
CA LEU A 150 -6.23 -0.96 2.68
C LEU A 150 -5.16 -1.17 1.60
N ARG A 151 -5.01 -2.41 1.12
CA ARG A 151 -4.00 -2.75 0.11
C ARG A 151 -4.32 -2.16 -1.26
N GLU A 152 -5.58 -2.15 -1.67
CA GLU A 152 -6.01 -1.50 -2.90
C GLU A 152 -5.74 0.01 -2.85
N LEU A 153 -6.07 0.67 -1.73
CA LEU A 153 -5.76 2.09 -1.52
C LEU A 153 -4.24 2.35 -1.57
N ASN A 154 -3.43 1.46 -0.98
CA ASN A 154 -1.98 1.56 -1.05
C ASN A 154 -1.45 1.40 -2.47
N GLU A 155 -2.02 0.51 -3.30
CA GLU A 155 -1.65 0.39 -4.73
C GLU A 155 -1.91 1.71 -5.46
N ILE A 156 -3.07 2.34 -5.24
CA ILE A 156 -3.42 3.64 -5.85
C ILE A 156 -2.41 4.74 -5.46
N LEU A 157 -2.04 4.81 -4.17
CA LEU A 157 -1.06 5.80 -3.69
C LEU A 157 0.36 5.55 -4.21
N SER A 158 0.72 4.26 -4.37
CA SER A 158 2.05 3.85 -4.82
C SER A 158 2.38 4.31 -6.24
N GLU A 159 1.38 4.61 -7.07
CA GLU A 159 1.58 5.09 -8.45
C GLU A 159 2.19 6.50 -8.51
N THR A 160 2.07 7.30 -7.44
CA THR A 160 2.33 8.75 -7.52
C THR A 160 3.20 9.31 -6.40
N VAL A 161 3.21 8.65 -5.24
CA VAL A 161 4.00 9.10 -4.10
C VAL A 161 5.15 8.14 -3.87
N THR A 162 6.37 8.64 -3.98
CA THR A 162 7.58 7.93 -3.56
C THR A 162 8.08 8.53 -2.27
N LEU A 163 8.26 7.68 -1.26
CA LEU A 163 8.85 8.03 0.02
C LEU A 163 10.35 7.73 -0.01
N THR A 164 11.12 8.53 0.70
CA THR A 164 12.55 8.27 0.94
C THR A 164 12.72 7.89 2.40
N VAL A 165 13.22 6.68 2.66
CA VAL A 165 13.37 6.14 4.02
C VAL A 165 14.81 5.70 4.29
N ASN A 166 15.23 5.79 5.55
CA ASN A 166 16.47 5.20 6.03
C ASN A 166 16.12 3.98 6.86
N ILE A 167 16.77 2.86 6.58
CA ILE A 167 16.53 1.58 7.26
C ILE A 167 17.86 0.99 7.72
N CYS A 168 17.87 0.51 8.96
CA CYS A 168 19.01 -0.17 9.56
C CYS A 168 18.64 -1.62 9.82
N ILE A 169 19.54 -2.53 9.47
CA ILE A 169 19.47 -3.94 9.87
C ILE A 169 20.51 -4.13 10.97
N GLU A 170 20.04 -4.53 12.15
CA GLU A 170 20.89 -4.92 13.28
C GLU A 170 20.93 -6.44 13.36
N TYR A 171 22.11 -6.99 13.06
CA TYR A 171 22.34 -8.42 13.13
C TYR A 171 22.69 -8.86 14.55
N LYS A 172 22.45 -10.13 14.85
CA LYS A 172 22.74 -10.73 16.17
C LYS A 172 24.21 -10.57 16.62
N ASN A 173 25.15 -10.52 15.67
CA ASN A 173 26.57 -10.32 15.94
C ASN A 173 26.93 -8.85 16.26
N GLY A 174 25.94 -7.95 16.36
CA GLY A 174 26.11 -6.52 16.60
C GLY A 174 26.46 -5.72 15.34
N THR A 175 26.52 -6.34 14.17
CA THR A 175 26.74 -5.63 12.91
C THR A 175 25.51 -4.77 12.61
N LEU A 176 25.77 -3.51 12.28
CA LEU A 176 24.75 -2.55 11.85
C LEU A 176 24.96 -2.23 10.38
N GLU A 177 23.94 -2.47 9.56
CA GLU A 177 23.94 -2.16 8.14
C GLU A 177 22.88 -1.11 7.83
N TRP A 178 23.31 0.05 7.33
CA TRP A 178 22.43 1.17 7.02
C TRP A 178 22.19 1.30 5.51
N HIS A 179 20.92 1.31 5.12
CA HIS A 179 20.48 1.65 3.76
C HIS A 179 19.77 3.00 3.78
N ASN A 180 20.52 4.04 3.44
CA ASN A 180 20.05 5.42 3.48
C ASN A 180 19.43 5.84 2.15
N LYS A 181 18.47 6.75 2.21
CA LYS A 181 17.76 7.29 1.05
C LYS A 181 17.15 6.21 0.16
N THR A 182 16.63 5.15 0.79
CA THR A 182 15.94 4.09 0.07
C THR A 182 14.60 4.64 -0.40
N GLU A 183 14.45 4.78 -1.72
CA GLU A 183 13.18 5.19 -2.32
C GLU A 183 12.21 4.02 -2.30
N VAL A 184 10.96 4.27 -1.92
CA VAL A 184 9.92 3.23 -1.84
C VAL A 184 8.57 3.85 -2.15
N PRO A 185 7.71 3.21 -2.95
CA PRO A 185 6.36 3.72 -3.17
C PRO A 185 5.58 3.84 -1.86
N ALA A 186 4.79 4.90 -1.72
CA ALA A 186 3.90 5.07 -0.59
C ALA A 186 2.91 3.90 -0.49
N GLY A 187 2.58 3.51 0.74
CA GLY A 187 1.74 2.32 0.99
C GLY A 187 2.51 0.99 1.03
N SER A 188 3.82 0.99 0.75
CA SER A 188 4.67 -0.19 0.92
C SER A 188 4.83 -0.57 2.39
N THR A 189 4.88 -1.87 2.69
CA THR A 189 5.12 -2.37 4.06
C THR A 189 6.60 -2.43 4.39
N LEU A 190 6.91 -2.49 5.69
CA LEU A 190 8.28 -2.73 6.16
C LEU A 190 8.85 -4.04 5.61
N PHE A 191 8.02 -5.08 5.47
CA PHE A 191 8.43 -6.33 4.82
C PHE A 191 8.87 -6.11 3.37
N GLN A 192 8.06 -5.42 2.55
CA GLN A 192 8.41 -5.12 1.15
C GLN A 192 9.68 -4.26 1.05
N LEU A 193 9.82 -3.28 1.94
CA LEU A 193 11.03 -2.46 2.05
C LEU A 193 12.25 -3.31 2.39
N THR A 194 12.11 -4.27 3.32
CA THR A 194 13.21 -5.15 3.72
C THR A 194 13.59 -6.10 2.58
N CYS A 195 12.61 -6.66 1.85
CA CYS A 195 12.86 -7.48 0.64
C CYS A 195 13.58 -6.71 -0.47
N LYS A 196 13.44 -5.38 -0.52
CA LYS A 196 14.13 -4.53 -1.50
C LYS A 196 15.63 -4.40 -1.21
N ILE A 197 16.02 -4.43 0.06
CA ILE A 197 17.40 -4.14 0.51
C ILE A 197 18.16 -5.39 0.95
N ALA A 198 17.47 -6.49 1.21
CA ALA A 198 18.05 -7.71 1.75
C ALA A 198 17.39 -8.96 1.16
N ASN A 199 18.14 -10.06 1.13
CA ASN A 199 17.61 -11.36 0.76
C ASN A 199 16.87 -11.97 1.95
N ILE A 200 15.57 -12.21 1.81
CA ILE A 200 14.70 -12.69 2.89
C ILE A 200 14.14 -14.06 2.57
N THR A 201 14.19 -14.95 3.57
CA THR A 201 13.32 -16.14 3.60
C THR A 201 12.27 -15.96 4.69
N TYR A 202 11.04 -16.37 4.42
CA TYR A 202 9.92 -16.14 5.33
C TYR A 202 8.88 -17.26 5.23
N THR A 203 8.07 -17.38 6.28
CA THR A 203 6.90 -18.25 6.32
C THR A 203 5.65 -17.40 6.45
N TYR A 204 4.66 -17.69 5.62
CA TYR A 204 3.32 -17.10 5.73
C TYR A 204 2.38 -18.07 6.45
N TYR A 205 1.59 -17.54 7.39
CA TYR A 205 0.62 -18.33 8.15
C TYR A 205 -0.79 -17.81 7.87
N PRO A 206 -1.55 -18.42 6.95
CA PRO A 206 -2.85 -17.91 6.54
C PRO A 206 -3.92 -18.04 7.63
N THR A 207 -3.68 -18.85 8.67
CA THR A 207 -4.61 -19.13 9.78
C THR A 207 -4.50 -18.19 10.96
N ILE A 208 -3.58 -17.21 10.93
CA ILE A 208 -3.49 -16.16 11.96
C ILE A 208 -4.30 -14.96 11.46
N LYS A 209 -3.75 -13.76 11.54
CA LYS A 209 -4.33 -12.55 10.97
C LYS A 209 -3.77 -12.37 9.56
N PRO A 210 -4.60 -11.92 8.60
CA PRO A 210 -4.15 -11.67 7.23
C PRO A 210 -2.93 -10.75 7.18
N GLY A 211 -1.94 -11.08 6.34
CA GLY A 211 -0.74 -10.26 6.15
C GLY A 211 0.37 -10.41 7.22
N HIS A 212 0.22 -11.34 8.16
CA HIS A 212 1.28 -11.67 9.12
C HIS A 212 2.35 -12.58 8.49
N ILE A 213 3.60 -12.13 8.56
CA ILE A 213 4.76 -12.83 7.98
C ILE A 213 5.77 -13.09 9.09
N LEU A 214 6.24 -14.33 9.18
CA LEU A 214 7.38 -14.69 10.02
C LEU A 214 8.64 -14.66 9.16
N VAL A 215 9.56 -13.75 9.45
CA VAL A 215 10.87 -13.72 8.79
C VAL A 215 11.76 -14.79 9.40
N ASN A 216 12.18 -15.74 8.55
CA ASN A 216 13.05 -16.85 8.94
C ASN A 216 14.52 -16.46 8.80
N CYS A 217 14.86 -15.65 7.80
CA CYS A 217 16.24 -15.29 7.54
C CYS A 217 16.34 -13.93 6.85
N ILE A 218 17.38 -13.17 7.19
CA ILE A 218 17.81 -11.97 6.46
C ILE A 218 19.29 -12.16 6.10
N ASN A 219 19.64 -12.07 4.82
CA ASN A 219 21.02 -12.16 4.31
C ASN A 219 21.81 -13.40 4.76
N GLY A 220 21.13 -14.54 4.96
CA GLY A 220 21.75 -15.79 5.42
C GLY A 220 21.77 -15.98 6.94
N GLU A 221 21.41 -14.94 7.71
CA GLU A 221 21.30 -15.00 9.17
C GLU A 221 19.91 -15.47 9.60
N ASN A 222 19.85 -16.65 10.20
CA ASN A 222 18.59 -17.31 10.56
C ASN A 222 18.05 -16.82 11.90
N SER A 223 16.72 -16.76 12.00
CA SER A 223 16.04 -16.80 13.29
C SER A 223 16.32 -18.15 13.96
N THR A 224 16.51 -18.12 15.27
CA THR A 224 16.72 -19.33 16.09
C THR A 224 15.61 -19.40 17.13
N ASN A 225 15.44 -20.52 17.83
CA ASN A 225 14.31 -20.73 18.76
C ASN A 225 14.11 -19.60 19.80
N ASN A 226 15.16 -18.81 20.08
CA ASN A 226 15.12 -17.69 21.04
C ASN A 226 15.37 -16.32 20.39
N TRP A 227 15.46 -16.21 19.06
CA TRP A 227 15.78 -14.96 18.37
C TRP A 227 14.89 -14.78 17.14
N TYR A 228 14.10 -13.70 17.12
CA TYR A 228 13.17 -13.35 16.05
C TYR A 228 13.56 -12.00 15.45
N TRP A 229 13.33 -11.86 14.14
CA TRP A 229 13.43 -10.58 13.47
C TRP A 229 12.22 -9.72 13.81
N LEU A 230 12.48 -8.48 14.22
CA LEU A 230 11.46 -7.52 14.62
C LEU A 230 11.69 -6.21 13.86
N TRP A 231 10.60 -5.59 13.43
CA TRP A 231 10.63 -4.24 12.90
C TRP A 231 10.33 -3.24 14.00
N TYR A 232 11.12 -2.19 14.08
CA TYR A 232 10.91 -1.07 14.99
C TYR A 232 11.02 0.26 14.23
N TYR A 233 10.22 1.23 14.65
CA TYR A 233 10.30 2.60 14.15
C TYR A 233 10.95 3.48 15.20
N ARG A 234 12.08 4.09 14.86
CA ARG A 234 12.76 5.05 15.74
C ARG A 234 12.43 6.48 15.30
N SER A 235 11.62 7.17 16.11
CA SER A 235 11.39 8.61 15.98
C SER A 235 12.29 9.39 16.94
N GLU A 236 12.88 10.49 16.48
CA GLU A 236 13.72 11.36 17.29
C GLU A 236 12.97 11.95 18.51
N ASN A 237 11.64 12.02 18.44
CA ASN A 237 10.78 12.59 19.48
C ASN A 237 10.47 11.64 20.66
N LYS A 238 10.96 10.38 20.63
CA LYS A 238 10.66 9.34 21.64
C LYS A 238 11.92 8.70 22.27
N LYS A 239 12.98 9.49 22.49
CA LYS A 239 14.27 8.99 23.00
C LYS A 239 14.23 8.34 24.39
N HIS A 240 13.28 8.70 25.27
CA HIS A 240 13.27 8.27 26.67
C HIS A 240 12.44 7.01 26.97
N GLU A 241 11.45 6.66 26.15
CA GLU A 241 10.61 5.46 26.38
C GLU A 241 11.30 4.15 25.94
N LEU A 242 12.31 4.25 25.06
CA LEU A 242 12.90 3.09 24.39
C LEU A 242 13.81 2.29 25.31
N LYS A 243 14.64 2.93 26.13
CA LYS A 243 15.56 2.21 27.01
C LYS A 243 14.81 1.34 28.04
N ASP A 244 13.72 1.88 28.57
CA ASP A 244 12.91 1.20 29.59
C ASP A 244 12.12 0.00 29.02
N GLN A 245 11.69 0.05 27.75
CA GLN A 245 11.04 -1.10 27.09
C GLN A 245 12.03 -2.21 26.71
N TRP A 246 13.24 -1.87 26.28
CA TRP A 246 14.28 -2.85 25.97
C TRP A 246 14.79 -3.55 27.24
N ASP A 247 15.00 -2.82 28.33
CA ASP A 247 15.42 -3.37 29.62
C ASP A 247 14.31 -4.25 30.25
N ALA A 248 13.02 -3.94 29.99
CA ALA A 248 11.90 -4.77 30.43
C ALA A 248 11.72 -6.07 29.60
N MET A 249 12.08 -6.06 28.31
CA MET A 249 11.99 -7.25 27.45
C MET A 249 13.18 -8.20 27.58
N LEU A 250 14.37 -7.68 27.91
CA LEU A 250 15.58 -8.48 28.15
C LEU A 250 15.76 -8.87 29.63
N GLY A 251 14.92 -8.33 30.52
CA GLY A 251 14.92 -8.59 31.96
C GLY A 251 14.04 -9.75 32.43
N CYS A 252 13.75 -10.74 31.57
CA CYS A 252 13.13 -12.02 31.94
C CYS A 252 14.02 -13.19 31.55
#